data_AF-A0A2V6WMG5-F1
#
_entry.id   AF-A0A2V6WMG5-F1
#
_cell.length_a   1.000
_cell.length_b   1.000
_cell.length_c   1.000
_cell.angle_alpha   90.00
_cell.angle_beta   90.00
_cell.angle_gamma   90.00
#
_symmetry.space_group_name_H-M   'P 1'
#
loop_
_entity.id
_entity.type
_entity.pdbx_description
1 polymer ?
#
loop_
_entity_poly.entity_id
_entity_poly.type
_entity_poly.pdbx_seq_one_letter_code
_entity_poly.pdbx_strand_id
1 'polypeptide(L)'
;MPTAARRRAGVVALLGLLAGALLLMPAPGNPGALRLAGISLLWWYAALAAPLAAVLVVVAVERGAAAEGAAPAGSAAVSVAAWASPIILAVVAASVFTGAVEAPAAILAITVAPLIALLVPSTRETIRENPVAPVATGLSIGLILWANLSLLGDVAGALGYPRRASSLLAAALALVAVRLRADFVAGGKGLVLLYAGVLGFVVPVAFVAPTVAVAPWNAWRDVASRPALTFGERHAWVTEGRTLVIPVALDFTEAHRVTALAPATFRVFELDRLREWQLRAGDSLSLRPGDRLVLDAGARLKFESGKRVPGAAASGITWADPPERGTASTAARALGAMFSLVGGALALFRSRRAASGEGLPTGAGLMLSLVLVAACLGIYAAYAAPGLSIGVPPLAAVFGLPAAVVPGAAGRTLTLVGAAGLLVLFLATATALSDILDATLAGSGRRKSGFLSIGSPLVRTLLSDPPTVILVLSAGAAVVWPDDASRILFAGLGLTASTIVAPRLAGDGRWARLVGSLVGMIAFAAVALYGRHLPGWAGAVWTYPALAAAPLAWTASRIIERHGE
;
A
#
# COMPACT_ATOMS: atom_id res chain seq x y z
N MET A 1 -34.54 15.29 6.19
CA MET A 1 -34.04 14.25 5.27
C MET A 1 -33.72 13.00 6.09
N PRO A 2 -34.26 11.82 5.74
CA PRO A 2 -34.02 10.59 6.50
C PRO A 2 -32.53 10.23 6.52
N THR A 3 -32.04 9.62 7.61
CA THR A 3 -30.62 9.27 7.84
C THR A 3 -30.03 8.43 6.70
N ALA A 4 -30.80 7.49 6.17
CA ALA A 4 -30.41 6.69 5.00
C ALA A 4 -30.16 7.53 3.74
N ALA A 5 -31.00 8.54 3.48
CA ALA A 5 -30.84 9.42 2.32
C ALA A 5 -29.62 10.34 2.48
N ARG A 6 -29.33 10.83 3.69
CA ARG A 6 -28.11 11.60 3.99
C ARG A 6 -26.84 10.77 3.77
N ARG A 7 -26.82 9.51 4.24
CA ARG A 7 -25.70 8.59 4.02
C ARG A 7 -25.48 8.29 2.54
N ARG A 8 -26.54 8.04 1.78
CA ARG A 8 -26.45 7.87 0.32
C ARG A 8 -25.89 9.12 -0.38
N ALA A 9 -26.35 10.31 -0.02
CA ALA A 9 -25.82 11.57 -0.55
C ALA A 9 -24.33 11.74 -0.21
N GLY A 10 -23.93 11.40 1.03
CA GLY A 10 -22.52 11.39 1.44
C GLY A 10 -21.67 10.43 0.60
N VAL A 11 -22.13 9.19 0.39
CA VAL A 11 -21.43 8.21 -0.48
C VAL A 11 -21.31 8.74 -1.92
N VAL A 12 -22.36 9.31 -2.48
CA VAL A 12 -22.34 9.90 -3.83
C VAL A 12 -21.32 11.05 -3.90
N ALA A 13 -21.27 11.91 -2.88
CA ALA A 13 -20.28 12.99 -2.81
C ALA A 13 -18.85 12.44 -2.76
N LEU A 14 -18.57 11.41 -1.94
CA LEU A 14 -17.25 10.77 -1.86
C LEU A 14 -16.84 10.08 -3.17
N LEU A 15 -17.78 9.40 -3.85
CA LEU A 15 -17.54 8.82 -5.17
C LEU A 15 -17.30 9.91 -6.22
N GLY A 16 -18.00 11.04 -6.13
CA GLY A 16 -17.76 12.23 -6.94
C GLY A 16 -16.35 12.80 -6.77
N LEU A 17 -15.80 12.78 -5.56
CA LEU A 17 -14.41 13.18 -5.31
C LEU A 17 -13.40 12.23 -5.98
N LEU A 18 -13.65 10.92 -5.93
CA LEU A 18 -12.80 9.95 -6.64
C LEU A 18 -12.88 10.11 -8.16
N ALA A 19 -14.10 10.29 -8.69
CA ALA A 19 -14.33 10.55 -10.11
C ALA A 19 -13.65 11.85 -10.57
N GLY A 20 -13.65 12.90 -9.73
CA GLY A 20 -12.95 14.15 -10.00
C GLY A 20 -11.47 13.96 -10.26
N ALA A 21 -10.78 13.10 -9.50
CA ALA A 21 -9.37 12.78 -9.76
C ALA A 21 -9.19 12.08 -11.12
N LEU A 22 -10.04 11.11 -11.46
CA LEU A 22 -9.99 10.41 -12.76
C LEU A 22 -10.26 11.35 -13.95
N LEU A 23 -11.10 12.37 -13.77
CA LEU A 23 -11.38 13.39 -14.79
C LEU A 23 -10.26 14.42 -14.90
N LEU A 24 -9.59 14.75 -13.79
CA LEU A 24 -8.46 15.68 -13.77
C LEU A 24 -7.16 15.06 -14.30
N MET A 25 -7.01 13.73 -14.28
CA MET A 25 -5.87 13.04 -14.89
C MET A 25 -5.73 13.29 -16.41
N PRO A 26 -6.81 13.26 -17.22
CA PRO A 26 -6.78 13.56 -18.66
C PRO A 26 -7.07 15.04 -19.04
N ALA A 27 -7.56 15.88 -18.12
CA ALA A 27 -7.94 17.26 -18.44
C ALA A 27 -6.73 18.22 -18.61
N PRO A 28 -6.85 19.24 -19.48
CA PRO A 28 -6.46 19.22 -20.89
C PRO A 28 -4.95 19.44 -21.15
N GLY A 29 -4.44 18.71 -22.16
CA GLY A 29 -3.31 19.03 -23.05
C GLY A 29 -1.89 19.11 -22.49
N ASN A 30 -1.72 19.63 -21.28
CA ASN A 30 -0.43 19.72 -20.61
C ASN A 30 -0.69 19.60 -19.09
N PRO A 31 -0.43 18.44 -18.46
CA PRO A 31 -0.77 18.19 -17.05
C PRO A 31 -0.10 19.18 -16.07
N GLY A 32 0.92 19.93 -16.53
CA GLY A 32 1.55 21.03 -15.82
C GLY A 32 0.92 22.42 -16.04
N ALA A 33 -0.14 22.60 -16.83
CA ALA A 33 -0.69 23.91 -17.19
C ALA A 33 -1.42 24.62 -16.04
N LEU A 34 -2.05 23.85 -15.14
CA LEU A 34 -2.69 24.39 -13.94
C LEU A 34 -1.84 24.08 -12.72
N ARG A 35 -0.95 25.01 -12.38
CA ARG A 35 -0.07 24.92 -11.21
C ARG A 35 -0.43 25.99 -10.20
N LEU A 36 -0.52 25.59 -8.93
CA LEU A 36 -0.61 26.48 -7.79
C LEU A 36 0.67 26.30 -6.98
N ALA A 37 1.43 27.39 -6.80
CA ALA A 37 2.73 27.38 -6.14
C ALA A 37 3.76 26.37 -6.73
N GLY A 38 3.69 26.12 -8.05
CA GLY A 38 4.60 25.19 -8.74
C GLY A 38 4.20 23.70 -8.65
N ILE A 39 3.10 23.38 -7.96
CA ILE A 39 2.53 22.04 -7.82
C ILE A 39 1.27 21.94 -8.69
N SER A 40 1.07 20.83 -9.41
CA SER A 40 -0.13 20.68 -10.26
C SER A 40 -1.41 20.64 -9.42
N LEU A 41 -2.49 21.18 -10.00
CA LEU A 41 -3.81 21.25 -9.37
C LEU A 41 -4.32 19.86 -8.96
N LEU A 42 -3.98 18.82 -9.73
CA LEU A 42 -4.31 17.43 -9.42
C LEU A 42 -3.72 16.98 -8.07
N TRP A 43 -2.47 17.35 -7.76
CA TRP A 43 -1.85 17.01 -6.48
C TRP A 43 -2.48 17.77 -5.32
N TRP A 44 -2.77 19.08 -5.48
CA TRP A 44 -3.51 19.85 -4.47
C TRP A 44 -4.90 19.26 -4.20
N TYR A 45 -5.58 18.83 -5.27
CA TYR A 45 -6.87 18.16 -5.18
C TYR A 45 -6.76 16.84 -4.42
N ALA A 46 -5.90 15.94 -4.88
CA ALA A 46 -5.82 14.57 -4.39
C ALA A 46 -5.21 14.43 -2.99
N ALA A 47 -4.20 15.24 -2.65
CA ALA A 47 -3.49 15.13 -1.37
C ALA A 47 -4.13 15.97 -0.25
N LEU A 48 -4.88 17.02 -0.58
CA LEU A 48 -5.38 17.98 0.42
C LEU A 48 -6.87 18.27 0.29
N ALA A 49 -7.30 18.88 -0.83
CA ALA A 49 -8.66 19.44 -0.93
C ALA A 49 -9.76 18.38 -0.87
N ALA A 50 -9.65 17.32 -1.69
CA ALA A 50 -10.64 16.25 -1.71
C ALA A 50 -10.63 15.40 -0.42
N PRO A 51 -9.47 15.03 0.17
CA PRO A 51 -9.46 14.38 1.47
C PRO A 51 -10.10 15.22 2.59
N LEU A 52 -9.80 16.52 2.67
CA LEU A 52 -10.44 17.40 3.67
C LEU A 52 -11.95 17.50 3.45
N ALA A 53 -12.39 17.68 2.19
CA ALA A 53 -13.81 17.67 1.84
C ALA A 53 -14.48 16.34 2.22
N ALA A 54 -13.81 15.21 2.01
CA ALA A 54 -14.31 13.89 2.38
C ALA A 54 -14.52 13.75 3.89
N VAL A 55 -13.55 14.20 4.70
CA VAL A 55 -13.69 14.24 6.17
C VAL A 55 -14.86 15.13 6.58
N LEU A 56 -14.98 16.32 5.99
CA LEU A 56 -16.09 17.24 6.28
C LEU A 56 -17.46 16.66 5.91
N VAL A 57 -17.57 15.99 4.76
CA VAL A 57 -18.80 15.29 4.34
C VAL A 57 -19.20 14.24 5.37
N VAL A 58 -18.26 13.39 5.79
CA VAL A 58 -18.53 12.34 6.79
C VAL A 58 -18.95 12.95 8.12
N VAL A 59 -18.23 13.98 8.60
CA VAL A 59 -18.57 14.68 9.84
C VAL A 59 -19.95 15.32 9.76
N ALA A 60 -20.31 15.94 8.64
CA ALA A 60 -21.62 16.55 8.45
C ALA A 60 -22.76 15.52 8.42
N VAL A 61 -22.56 14.38 7.74
CA VAL A 61 -23.53 13.29 7.67
C VAL A 61 -23.76 12.67 9.05
N GLU A 62 -22.70 12.43 9.81
CA GLU A 62 -22.78 11.78 11.12
C GLU A 62 -23.28 12.74 12.22
N ARG A 63 -22.91 14.04 12.20
CA ARG A 63 -23.54 15.05 13.09
C ARG A 63 -25.04 15.15 12.86
N GLY A 64 -25.49 15.00 11.62
CA GLY A 64 -26.92 14.94 11.30
C GLY A 64 -27.60 13.66 11.75
N ALA A 65 -26.87 12.58 12.03
CA ALA A 65 -27.39 11.27 12.44
C ALA A 65 -27.30 11.03 13.96
N ALA A 66 -26.41 11.72 14.66
CA ALA A 66 -26.09 11.53 16.08
C ALA A 66 -27.20 11.94 17.09
N ALA A 67 -28.43 12.17 16.64
CA ALA A 67 -29.58 12.37 17.53
C ALA A 67 -30.04 11.06 18.22
N GLU A 68 -29.52 9.89 17.80
CA GLU A 68 -29.94 8.58 18.32
C GLU A 68 -28.73 7.69 18.70
N GLY A 69 -28.29 7.78 19.96
CA GLY A 69 -27.53 6.73 20.66
C GLY A 69 -26.00 6.72 20.50
N ALA A 70 -25.28 6.74 21.62
CA ALA A 70 -23.82 6.69 21.68
C ALA A 70 -23.29 5.25 21.82
N ALA A 71 -22.31 4.87 20.98
CA ALA A 71 -21.49 3.67 21.18
C ALA A 71 -20.02 4.06 21.48
N PRO A 72 -19.24 3.23 22.18
CA PRO A 72 -17.93 3.60 22.72
C PRO A 72 -16.82 3.78 21.65
N ALA A 73 -15.87 4.68 21.94
CA ALA A 73 -14.78 5.15 21.07
C ALA A 73 -13.78 4.09 20.54
N GLY A 74 -13.82 2.86 21.05
CA GLY A 74 -12.88 1.78 20.68
C GLY A 74 -13.01 1.25 19.25
N SER A 75 -14.15 1.47 18.57
CA SER A 75 -14.39 0.91 17.21
C SER A 75 -13.68 1.68 16.09
N ALA A 76 -13.45 2.99 16.25
CA ALA A 76 -12.81 3.83 15.25
C ALA A 76 -11.31 3.52 15.12
N ALA A 77 -10.62 3.31 16.24
CA ALA A 77 -9.18 3.05 16.24
C ALA A 77 -8.83 1.66 15.67
N VAL A 78 -9.66 0.65 15.88
CA VAL A 78 -9.49 -0.67 15.24
C VAL A 78 -9.62 -0.57 13.73
N SER A 79 -10.54 0.28 13.25
CA SER A 79 -10.73 0.53 11.82
C SER A 79 -9.53 1.27 11.21
N VAL A 80 -8.99 2.26 11.93
CA VAL A 80 -7.74 2.92 11.52
C VAL A 80 -6.57 1.94 11.55
N ALA A 81 -6.43 1.11 12.58
CA ALA A 81 -5.34 0.13 12.68
C ALA A 81 -5.36 -0.91 11.55
N ALA A 82 -6.53 -1.41 11.14
CA ALA A 82 -6.61 -2.36 10.03
C ALA A 82 -6.37 -1.70 8.66
N TRP A 83 -6.64 -0.39 8.50
CA TRP A 83 -6.47 0.31 7.21
C TRP A 83 -5.14 1.05 7.06
N ALA A 84 -4.63 1.67 8.12
CA ALA A 84 -3.34 2.37 8.16
C ALA A 84 -2.16 1.39 8.29
N SER A 85 -2.24 0.27 7.57
CA SER A 85 -1.20 -0.76 7.58
C SER A 85 0.12 -0.24 6.99
N PRO A 86 1.27 -0.77 7.44
CA PRO A 86 2.59 -0.40 6.91
C PRO A 86 2.69 -0.44 5.40
N ILE A 87 2.10 -1.46 4.75
CA ILE A 87 2.13 -1.58 3.29
C ILE A 87 1.41 -0.44 2.58
N ILE A 88 0.29 0.05 3.13
CA ILE A 88 -0.44 1.20 2.56
C ILE A 88 0.41 2.47 2.65
N LEU A 89 1.06 2.71 3.80
CA LEU A 89 1.96 3.86 3.97
C LEU A 89 3.19 3.78 3.06
N ALA A 90 3.78 2.59 2.91
CA ALA A 90 4.90 2.36 2.00
C ALA A 90 4.51 2.56 0.53
N VAL A 91 3.32 2.10 0.11
CA VAL A 91 2.80 2.34 -1.25
C VAL A 91 2.64 3.82 -1.52
N VAL A 92 2.08 4.60 -0.58
CA VAL A 92 1.98 6.06 -0.72
C VAL A 92 3.36 6.69 -0.87
N ALA A 93 4.28 6.39 0.06
CA ALA A 93 5.60 7.00 0.09
C ALA A 93 6.43 6.65 -1.17
N ALA A 94 6.40 5.39 -1.59
CA ALA A 94 7.09 4.92 -2.80
C ALA A 94 6.47 5.50 -4.08
N SER A 95 5.14 5.55 -4.17
CA SER A 95 4.46 6.12 -5.34
C SER A 95 4.80 7.59 -5.54
N VAL A 96 4.90 8.37 -4.45
CA VAL A 96 5.36 9.77 -4.51
C VAL A 96 6.84 9.84 -4.85
N PHE A 97 7.68 9.02 -4.20
CA PHE A 97 9.12 8.98 -4.44
C PHE A 97 9.47 8.70 -5.91
N THR A 98 8.83 7.71 -6.52
CA THR A 98 9.09 7.32 -7.91
C THR A 98 8.36 8.20 -8.93
N GLY A 99 7.50 9.12 -8.49
CA GLY A 99 6.66 9.92 -9.41
C GLY A 99 5.65 9.05 -10.16
N ALA A 100 5.09 8.02 -9.49
CA ALA A 100 4.21 7.06 -10.14
C ALA A 100 3.00 7.77 -10.78
N VAL A 101 2.68 7.34 -12.00
CA VAL A 101 1.66 7.99 -12.84
C VAL A 101 0.28 8.01 -12.17
N GLU A 102 -0.03 6.97 -11.40
CA GLU A 102 -1.31 6.73 -10.71
C GLU A 102 -1.36 7.33 -9.30
N ALA A 103 -0.24 7.89 -8.80
CA ALA A 103 -0.09 8.24 -7.39
C ALA A 103 -1.18 9.17 -6.83
N PRO A 104 -1.58 10.28 -7.51
CA PRO A 104 -2.63 11.15 -6.97
C PRO A 104 -3.95 10.41 -6.75
N ALA A 105 -4.38 9.63 -7.75
CA ALA A 105 -5.62 8.86 -7.68
C ALA A 105 -5.56 7.79 -6.57
N ALA A 106 -4.45 7.06 -6.47
CA ALA A 106 -4.26 6.03 -5.44
C ALA A 106 -4.25 6.63 -4.03
N ILE A 107 -3.55 7.75 -3.81
CA ILE A 107 -3.48 8.44 -2.51
C ILE A 107 -4.85 8.95 -2.06
N LEU A 108 -5.61 9.55 -2.99
CA LEU A 108 -6.97 9.97 -2.71
C LEU A 108 -7.85 8.76 -2.34
N ALA A 109 -7.76 7.67 -3.09
CA ALA A 109 -8.51 6.44 -2.84
C ALA A 109 -8.17 5.80 -1.49
N ILE A 110 -6.89 5.74 -1.13
CA ILE A 110 -6.44 5.25 0.18
C ILE A 110 -7.08 6.07 1.32
N THR A 111 -7.24 7.37 1.12
CA THR A 111 -7.80 8.25 2.15
C THR A 111 -9.33 8.19 2.20
N VAL A 112 -10.00 8.12 1.05
CA VAL A 112 -11.46 8.21 0.93
C VAL A 112 -12.17 6.86 1.04
N ALA A 113 -11.55 5.75 0.61
CA ALA A 113 -12.12 4.40 0.70
C ALA A 113 -12.64 4.01 2.10
N PRO A 114 -11.89 4.21 3.21
CA PRO A 114 -12.40 3.88 4.55
C PRO A 114 -13.57 4.77 4.95
N LEU A 115 -13.58 6.03 4.49
CA LEU A 115 -14.68 6.97 4.72
C LEU A 115 -15.97 6.54 4.00
N ILE A 116 -15.85 6.02 2.77
CA ILE A 116 -16.99 5.42 2.05
C ILE A 116 -17.52 4.22 2.84
N ALA A 117 -16.63 3.34 3.31
CA ALA A 117 -17.03 2.15 4.07
C ALA A 117 -17.77 2.49 5.38
N LEU A 118 -17.41 3.60 6.04
CA LEU A 118 -18.10 4.09 7.23
C LEU A 118 -19.53 4.56 6.98
N LEU A 119 -19.80 5.13 5.80
CA LEU A 119 -21.14 5.63 5.45
C LEU A 119 -22.09 4.54 4.91
N VAL A 120 -21.55 3.41 4.46
CA VAL A 120 -22.36 2.29 3.93
C VAL A 120 -22.82 1.39 5.10
N PRO A 121 -24.14 1.24 5.32
CA PRO A 121 -24.65 0.45 6.44
C PRO A 121 -24.33 -1.05 6.31
N SER A 122 -23.87 -1.67 7.40
CA SER A 122 -23.73 -3.13 7.48
C SER A 122 -25.09 -3.82 7.66
N THR A 123 -25.64 -4.42 6.61
CA THR A 123 -26.77 -5.36 6.74
C THR A 123 -26.25 -6.71 7.27
N ARG A 124 -26.40 -6.94 8.58
CA ARG A 124 -25.99 -8.17 9.28
C ARG A 124 -26.64 -9.45 8.71
N GLU A 125 -27.80 -9.34 8.09
CA GLU A 125 -28.53 -10.48 7.50
C GLU A 125 -27.75 -11.17 6.36
N THR A 126 -26.85 -10.44 5.68
CA THR A 126 -26.21 -10.92 4.44
C THR A 126 -25.05 -11.91 4.62
N ILE A 127 -24.51 -12.09 5.84
CA ILE A 127 -23.38 -13.02 6.09
C ILE A 127 -23.87 -14.45 6.31
N ARG A 128 -25.07 -14.60 6.87
CA ARG A 128 -25.61 -15.91 7.24
C ARG A 128 -25.89 -16.80 6.01
N GLU A 129 -26.01 -16.20 4.84
CA GLU A 129 -26.52 -16.86 3.63
C GLU A 129 -25.48 -17.17 2.56
N ASN A 130 -24.25 -16.62 2.65
CA ASN A 130 -23.19 -16.80 1.65
C ASN A 130 -21.90 -17.39 2.26
N PRO A 131 -21.63 -18.70 2.05
CA PRO A 131 -20.45 -19.38 2.61
C PRO A 131 -19.12 -18.97 1.95
N VAL A 132 -19.16 -18.32 0.77
CA VAL A 132 -17.97 -17.87 0.05
C VAL A 132 -17.35 -16.63 0.72
N ALA A 133 -18.16 -15.80 1.37
CA ALA A 133 -17.70 -14.55 1.96
C ALA A 133 -16.65 -14.73 3.08
N PRO A 134 -16.82 -15.63 4.08
CA PRO A 134 -15.77 -15.90 5.07
C PRO A 134 -14.46 -16.40 4.46
N VAL A 135 -14.53 -17.24 3.41
CA VAL A 135 -13.35 -17.76 2.72
C VAL A 135 -12.62 -16.63 2.00
N ALA A 136 -13.35 -15.81 1.23
CA ALA A 136 -12.77 -14.66 0.54
C ALA A 136 -12.17 -13.63 1.51
N THR A 137 -12.83 -13.36 2.64
CA THR A 137 -12.30 -12.49 3.70
C THR A 137 -11.01 -13.08 4.29
N GLY A 138 -10.99 -14.38 4.63
CA GLY A 138 -9.78 -15.03 5.13
C GLY A 138 -8.62 -14.98 4.14
N LEU A 139 -8.85 -15.30 2.87
CA LEU A 139 -7.83 -15.21 1.82
C LEU A 139 -7.30 -13.78 1.66
N SER A 140 -8.19 -12.79 1.65
CA SER A 140 -7.82 -11.38 1.54
C SER A 140 -6.97 -10.90 2.72
N ILE A 141 -7.35 -11.24 3.95
CA ILE A 141 -6.54 -10.96 5.14
C ILE A 141 -5.17 -11.65 5.04
N GLY A 142 -5.13 -12.89 4.53
CA GLY A 142 -3.87 -13.63 4.32
C GLY A 142 -2.94 -12.92 3.36
N LEU A 143 -3.47 -12.43 2.23
CA LEU A 143 -2.73 -11.65 1.25
C LEU A 143 -2.24 -10.32 1.85
N ILE A 144 -3.07 -9.61 2.61
CA ILE A 144 -2.67 -8.35 3.27
C ILE A 144 -1.53 -8.59 4.29
N LEU A 145 -1.60 -9.66 5.08
CA LEU A 145 -0.52 -10.02 6.01
C LEU A 145 0.76 -10.40 5.25
N TRP A 146 0.65 -11.16 4.17
CA TRP A 146 1.79 -11.54 3.33
C TRP A 146 2.46 -10.30 2.70
N ALA A 147 1.68 -9.33 2.22
CA ALA A 147 2.20 -8.07 1.70
C ALA A 147 2.99 -7.27 2.77
N ASN A 148 2.45 -7.16 3.99
CA ASN A 148 3.15 -6.48 5.08
C ASN A 148 4.43 -7.22 5.53
N LEU A 149 4.40 -8.55 5.62
CA LEU A 149 5.59 -9.34 5.97
C LEU A 149 6.69 -9.27 4.90
N SER A 150 6.29 -9.19 3.63
CA SER A 150 7.22 -8.99 2.51
C SER A 150 7.87 -7.61 2.59
N LEU A 151 7.09 -6.55 2.84
CA LEU A 151 7.62 -5.20 3.08
C LEU A 151 8.60 -5.16 4.26
N LEU A 152 8.23 -5.72 5.41
CA LEU A 152 9.10 -5.72 6.59
C LEU A 152 10.41 -6.48 6.33
N GLY A 153 10.35 -7.57 5.57
CA GLY A 153 11.53 -8.28 5.10
C GLY A 153 12.41 -7.44 4.18
N ASP A 154 11.80 -6.71 3.25
CA ASP A 154 12.51 -5.84 2.31
C ASP A 154 13.16 -4.64 3.01
N VAL A 155 12.46 -4.03 3.98
CA VAL A 155 13.02 -2.97 4.83
C VAL A 155 14.17 -3.50 5.68
N ALA A 156 14.01 -4.68 6.29
CA ALA A 156 15.10 -5.30 7.06
C ALA A 156 16.31 -5.64 6.17
N GLY A 157 16.06 -6.13 4.94
CA GLY A 157 17.09 -6.37 3.93
C GLY A 157 17.83 -5.11 3.52
N ALA A 158 17.13 -3.99 3.36
CA ALA A 158 17.73 -2.68 3.09
C ALA A 158 18.64 -2.19 4.24
N LEU A 159 18.41 -2.68 5.47
CA LEU A 159 19.22 -2.42 6.66
C LEU A 159 20.35 -3.43 6.87
N GLY A 160 20.50 -4.41 5.97
CA GLY A 160 21.53 -5.45 6.04
C GLY A 160 21.15 -6.69 6.86
N TYR A 161 19.89 -6.81 7.30
CA TYR A 161 19.41 -8.01 7.98
C TYR A 161 18.89 -9.06 6.98
N PRO A 162 18.97 -10.36 7.32
CA PRO A 162 18.45 -11.43 6.46
C PRO A 162 16.92 -11.35 6.31
N ARG A 163 16.47 -10.95 5.10
CA ARG A 163 15.05 -10.78 4.70
C ARG A 163 14.12 -11.84 5.29
N ARG A 164 14.44 -13.12 5.07
CA ARG A 164 13.61 -14.26 5.49
C ARG A 164 13.50 -14.36 7.02
N ALA A 165 14.60 -14.23 7.74
CA ALA A 165 14.58 -14.34 9.20
C ALA A 165 13.81 -13.18 9.83
N SER A 166 13.96 -11.97 9.29
CA SER A 166 13.22 -10.79 9.74
C SER A 166 11.70 -10.93 9.50
N SER A 167 11.27 -11.43 8.34
CA SER A 167 9.85 -11.69 8.08
C SER A 167 9.29 -12.81 8.98
N LEU A 168 10.05 -13.88 9.22
CA LEU A 168 9.63 -14.95 10.14
C LEU A 168 9.52 -14.45 11.59
N LEU A 169 10.46 -13.61 12.03
CA LEU A 169 10.39 -12.97 13.35
C LEU A 169 9.17 -12.06 13.46
N ALA A 170 8.89 -11.24 12.43
CA ALA A 170 7.70 -10.40 12.39
C ALA A 170 6.40 -11.23 12.44
N ALA A 171 6.34 -12.36 11.73
CA ALA A 171 5.22 -13.29 11.78
C ALA A 171 5.05 -13.92 13.17
N ALA A 172 6.14 -14.33 13.82
CA ALA A 172 6.13 -14.86 15.18
C ALA A 172 5.63 -13.82 16.20
N LEU A 173 6.08 -12.56 16.08
CA LEU A 173 5.60 -11.46 16.92
C LEU A 173 4.11 -11.15 16.67
N ALA A 174 3.65 -11.22 15.42
CA ALA A 174 2.23 -11.06 15.11
C ALA A 174 1.38 -12.16 15.73
N LEU A 175 1.83 -13.43 15.70
CA LEU A 175 1.16 -14.52 16.40
C LEU A 175 1.04 -14.25 17.90
N VAL A 176 2.12 -13.78 18.54
CA VAL A 176 2.10 -13.42 19.96
C VAL A 176 1.13 -12.27 20.23
N ALA A 177 1.15 -11.21 19.42
CA ALA A 177 0.25 -10.06 19.57
C ALA A 177 -1.23 -10.45 19.43
N VAL A 178 -1.56 -11.28 18.43
CA VAL A 178 -2.92 -11.81 18.20
C VAL A 178 -3.38 -12.71 19.34
N ARG A 179 -2.46 -13.44 19.99
CA ARG A 179 -2.78 -14.30 21.13
C ARG A 179 -3.04 -13.53 22.41
N LEU A 180 -2.24 -12.50 22.66
CA LEU A 180 -2.39 -11.60 23.81
C LEU A 180 -3.48 -10.54 23.58
N ARG A 181 -4.24 -10.61 22.48
CA ARG A 181 -5.23 -9.59 22.10
C ARG A 181 -6.29 -9.36 23.17
N ALA A 182 -6.79 -10.43 23.82
CA ALA A 182 -7.83 -10.31 24.84
C ALA A 182 -7.33 -9.48 26.03
N ASP A 183 -6.10 -9.72 26.45
CA ASP A 183 -5.45 -8.98 27.55
C ASP A 183 -5.09 -7.54 27.13
N PHE A 184 -4.71 -7.34 25.85
CA PHE A 184 -4.46 -6.01 25.31
C PHE A 184 -5.73 -5.17 25.18
N VAL A 185 -6.85 -5.78 24.77
CA VAL A 185 -8.15 -5.11 24.63
C VAL A 185 -8.74 -4.79 26.00
N ALA A 186 -8.69 -5.73 26.96
CA ALA A 186 -9.18 -5.51 28.33
C ALA A 186 -8.39 -4.41 29.06
N GLY A 187 -7.10 -4.24 28.74
CA GLY A 187 -6.25 -3.20 29.32
C GLY A 187 -6.15 -1.89 28.52
N GLY A 188 -6.90 -1.70 27.43
CA GLY A 188 -6.79 -0.51 26.56
C GLY A 188 -5.46 -0.39 25.77
N LYS A 189 -4.61 -1.41 25.85
CA LYS A 189 -3.25 -1.45 25.28
C LYS A 189 -3.22 -1.63 23.75
N GLY A 190 -4.33 -2.04 23.13
CA GLY A 190 -4.44 -2.08 21.65
C GLY A 190 -4.29 -0.70 21.00
N LEU A 191 -4.78 0.35 21.66
CA LEU A 191 -4.55 1.74 21.25
C LEU A 191 -3.09 2.14 21.42
N VAL A 192 -2.43 1.66 22.46
CA VAL A 192 -1.01 1.92 22.72
C VAL A 192 -0.15 1.38 21.58
N LEU A 193 -0.43 0.18 21.06
CA LEU A 193 0.27 -0.34 19.88
C LEU A 193 0.07 0.56 18.66
N LEU A 194 -1.17 0.96 18.36
CA LEU A 194 -1.44 1.87 17.24
C LEU A 194 -0.67 3.19 17.39
N TYR A 195 -0.82 3.89 18.52
CA TYR A 195 -0.18 5.18 18.74
C TYR A 195 1.35 5.10 18.81
N ALA A 196 1.91 4.04 19.41
CA ALA A 196 3.35 3.81 19.43
C ALA A 196 3.90 3.55 18.01
N GLY A 197 3.18 2.76 17.21
CA GLY A 197 3.53 2.53 15.82
C GLY A 197 3.46 3.81 14.98
N VAL A 198 2.38 4.60 15.14
CA VAL A 198 2.22 5.92 14.50
C VAL A 198 3.38 6.83 14.88
N LEU A 199 3.70 6.94 16.17
CA LEU A 199 4.79 7.78 16.65
C LEU A 199 6.13 7.33 16.08
N GLY A 200 6.40 6.02 16.08
CA GLY A 200 7.62 5.45 15.50
C GLY A 200 7.77 5.71 14.00
N PHE A 201 6.66 5.83 13.25
CA PHE A 201 6.67 6.20 11.83
C PHE A 201 6.81 7.72 11.62
N VAL A 202 6.10 8.54 12.41
CA VAL A 202 6.08 10.01 12.26
C VAL A 202 7.39 10.65 12.71
N VAL A 203 7.99 10.17 13.80
CA VAL A 203 9.21 10.76 14.38
C VAL A 203 10.35 10.84 13.35
N PRO A 204 10.74 9.77 12.63
CA PRO A 204 11.79 9.86 11.61
C PRO A 204 11.51 10.92 10.54
N VAL A 205 10.27 11.02 10.04
CA VAL A 205 9.89 12.00 9.01
C VAL A 205 9.95 13.42 9.58
N ALA A 206 9.50 13.61 10.82
CA ALA A 206 9.54 14.90 11.51
C ALA A 206 10.98 15.38 11.76
N PHE A 207 11.95 14.47 11.90
CA PHE A 207 13.38 14.81 12.00
C PHE A 207 14.04 15.08 10.62
N VAL A 208 13.51 14.54 9.52
CA VAL A 208 14.02 14.82 8.17
C VAL A 208 13.74 16.27 7.76
N ALA A 209 12.54 16.78 8.01
CA ALA A 209 12.17 18.16 7.62
C ALA A 209 13.14 19.25 8.15
N PRO A 210 13.47 19.33 9.46
CA PRO A 210 14.39 20.34 9.98
C PRO A 210 15.84 20.10 9.54
N THR A 211 16.25 18.84 9.29
CA THR A 211 17.62 18.54 8.85
C THR A 211 17.85 18.93 7.39
N VAL A 212 16.81 18.86 6.56
CA VAL A 212 16.82 19.40 5.19
C VAL A 212 16.61 20.93 5.16
N ALA A 213 16.07 21.51 6.24
CA ALA A 213 15.73 22.94 6.37
C ALA A 213 14.77 23.47 5.29
N VAL A 214 13.94 22.59 4.71
CA VAL A 214 12.98 22.92 3.66
C VAL A 214 11.62 22.26 3.96
N ALA A 215 10.56 23.06 3.90
CA ALA A 215 9.18 22.56 4.04
C ALA A 215 8.82 21.61 2.88
N PRO A 216 7.94 20.61 3.08
CA PRO A 216 7.70 19.55 2.09
C PRO A 216 7.21 20.09 0.74
N TRP A 217 6.38 21.14 0.72
CA TRP A 217 5.91 21.75 -0.53
C TRP A 217 6.96 22.57 -1.27
N ASN A 218 7.90 23.17 -0.54
CA ASN A 218 9.05 23.82 -1.16
C ASN A 218 9.98 22.77 -1.76
N ALA A 219 10.23 21.68 -1.01
CA ALA A 219 11.00 20.54 -1.51
C ALA A 219 10.36 19.95 -2.78
N TRP A 220 9.03 19.81 -2.82
CA TRP A 220 8.32 19.40 -4.04
C TRP A 220 8.61 20.35 -5.20
N ARG A 221 8.38 21.65 -5.01
CA ARG A 221 8.58 22.67 -6.05
C ARG A 221 10.02 22.66 -6.57
N ASP A 222 10.98 22.50 -5.67
CA ASP A 222 12.39 22.46 -6.00
C ASP A 222 12.72 21.20 -6.81
N VAL A 223 12.24 20.02 -6.41
CA VAL A 223 12.40 18.80 -7.22
C VAL A 223 11.74 18.98 -8.58
N ALA A 224 10.50 19.45 -8.62
CA ALA A 224 9.72 19.61 -9.85
C ALA A 224 10.34 20.60 -10.85
N SER A 225 11.24 21.50 -10.40
CA SER A 225 11.96 22.44 -11.26
C SER A 225 13.34 21.94 -11.71
N ARG A 226 13.83 20.80 -11.18
CA ARG A 226 15.13 20.25 -11.58
C ARG A 226 15.13 19.78 -13.04
N PRO A 227 16.12 20.17 -13.85
CA PRO A 227 16.25 19.69 -15.22
C PRO A 227 16.55 18.18 -15.29
N ALA A 228 17.18 17.63 -14.25
CA ALA A 228 17.47 16.22 -14.08
C ALA A 228 17.61 15.84 -12.60
N LEU A 229 17.34 14.59 -12.26
CA LEU A 229 17.64 14.02 -10.94
C LEU A 229 19.05 13.42 -10.98
N THR A 230 20.00 14.06 -10.29
CA THR A 230 21.42 13.70 -10.34
C THR A 230 21.95 13.26 -8.97
N PHE A 231 23.07 12.56 -8.98
CA PHE A 231 23.81 12.26 -7.76
C PHE A 231 24.51 13.53 -7.25
N GLY A 232 24.10 14.01 -6.08
CA GLY A 232 24.83 15.07 -5.37
C GLY A 232 26.20 14.59 -4.89
N GLU A 233 27.14 15.52 -4.72
CA GLU A 233 28.53 15.22 -4.28
C GLU A 233 28.61 14.51 -2.92
N ARG A 234 27.64 14.78 -2.04
CA ARG A 234 27.57 14.22 -0.69
C ARG A 234 26.79 12.90 -0.63
N HIS A 235 26.26 12.42 -1.76
CA HIS A 235 25.41 11.23 -1.77
C HIS A 235 26.26 9.98 -1.49
N ALA A 236 25.74 9.04 -0.69
CA ALA A 236 26.49 7.83 -0.30
C ALA A 236 26.96 6.99 -1.51
N TRP A 237 26.19 6.98 -2.59
CA TRP A 237 26.56 6.36 -3.88
C TRP A 237 27.81 6.97 -4.55
N VAL A 238 28.13 8.23 -4.23
CA VAL A 238 29.28 8.98 -4.75
C VAL A 238 30.43 8.99 -3.76
N THR A 239 30.17 9.06 -2.46
CA THR A 239 31.24 9.15 -1.45
C THR A 239 31.82 7.76 -1.15
N GLU A 240 31.06 6.93 -0.42
CA GLU A 240 31.45 5.63 0.12
C GLU A 240 31.12 4.44 -0.81
N GLY A 241 30.24 4.69 -1.79
CA GLY A 241 29.54 3.68 -2.59
C GLY A 241 28.63 2.78 -1.75
N ARG A 242 27.81 1.96 -2.41
CA ARG A 242 26.85 1.07 -1.73
C ARG A 242 26.84 -0.32 -2.33
N THR A 243 26.39 -1.26 -1.52
CA THR A 243 26.16 -2.65 -1.90
C THR A 243 24.72 -2.81 -2.38
N LEU A 244 24.54 -3.52 -3.50
CA LEU A 244 23.23 -3.88 -4.02
C LEU A 244 22.63 -5.03 -3.19
N VAL A 245 21.41 -4.85 -2.68
CA VAL A 245 20.69 -5.89 -1.90
C VAL A 245 20.00 -6.89 -2.84
N ILE A 246 19.49 -6.38 -3.96
CA ILE A 246 18.87 -7.16 -5.03
C ILE A 246 19.63 -6.98 -6.34
N PRO A 247 19.58 -7.96 -7.27
CA PRO A 247 20.10 -7.74 -8.61
C PRO A 247 19.38 -6.55 -9.27
N VAL A 248 20.12 -5.79 -10.07
CA VAL A 248 19.60 -4.58 -10.70
C VAL A 248 20.00 -4.53 -12.17
N ALA A 249 19.10 -3.97 -12.99
CA ALA A 249 19.40 -3.56 -14.34
C ALA A 249 19.24 -2.03 -14.41
N LEU A 250 20.32 -1.33 -14.79
CA LEU A 250 20.40 0.12 -14.83
C LEU A 250 20.58 0.58 -16.26
N ASP A 251 19.64 1.38 -16.74
CA ASP A 251 19.69 1.99 -18.07
C ASP A 251 20.32 3.39 -17.97
N PHE A 252 21.35 3.64 -18.79
CA PHE A 252 22.09 4.89 -18.78
C PHE A 252 21.67 5.76 -19.95
N THR A 253 21.14 6.95 -19.67
CA THR A 253 20.76 7.92 -20.71
C THR A 253 21.88 8.91 -21.06
N GLU A 254 22.97 8.88 -20.32
CA GLU A 254 24.15 9.73 -20.52
C GLU A 254 25.43 8.95 -20.19
N ALA A 255 26.57 9.46 -20.64
CA ALA A 255 27.86 8.85 -20.35
C ALA A 255 28.18 8.93 -18.84
N HIS A 256 28.52 7.77 -18.26
CA HIS A 256 28.62 7.62 -16.81
C HIS A 256 29.79 6.70 -16.45
N ARG A 257 30.63 7.10 -15.49
CA ARG A 257 31.66 6.23 -14.92
C ARG A 257 31.15 5.50 -13.68
N VAL A 258 31.27 4.18 -13.68
CA VAL A 258 30.95 3.33 -12.52
C VAL A 258 32.22 2.65 -12.03
N THR A 259 32.52 2.78 -10.74
CA THR A 259 33.70 2.18 -10.10
C THR A 259 33.28 1.02 -9.21
N ALA A 260 33.90 -0.15 -9.41
CA ALA A 260 33.71 -1.30 -8.53
C ALA A 260 34.47 -1.10 -7.21
N LEU A 261 33.81 -1.33 -6.08
CA LEU A 261 34.42 -1.26 -4.75
C LEU A 261 34.69 -2.65 -4.15
N ALA A 262 34.14 -3.69 -4.76
CA ALA A 262 34.43 -5.08 -4.48
C ALA A 262 34.46 -5.85 -5.80
N PRO A 263 35.17 -6.99 -5.89
CA PRO A 263 35.16 -7.82 -7.07
C PRO A 263 33.73 -8.23 -7.46
N ALA A 264 33.34 -7.95 -8.70
CA ALA A 264 32.02 -8.29 -9.22
C ALA A 264 32.02 -8.41 -10.75
N THR A 265 31.03 -9.12 -11.29
CA THR A 265 30.83 -9.25 -12.74
C THR A 265 29.86 -8.18 -13.20
N PHE A 266 30.32 -7.34 -14.13
CA PHE A 266 29.55 -6.28 -14.76
C PHE A 266 29.09 -6.77 -16.13
N ARG A 267 27.79 -6.94 -16.30
CA ARG A 267 27.20 -7.37 -17.58
C ARG A 267 26.57 -6.16 -18.26
N VAL A 268 27.05 -5.77 -19.43
CA VAL A 268 26.50 -4.61 -20.14
C VAL A 268 25.95 -5.05 -21.47
N PHE A 269 24.73 -4.60 -21.75
CA PHE A 269 24.11 -4.72 -23.05
C PHE A 269 24.36 -3.42 -23.83
N GLU A 270 25.24 -3.49 -24.82
CA GLU A 270 25.50 -2.44 -25.80
C GLU A 270 24.67 -2.75 -27.06
N LEU A 271 23.53 -2.08 -27.28
CA LEU A 271 22.68 -2.28 -28.48
C LEU A 271 22.45 -3.78 -28.78
N ASP A 272 21.94 -4.52 -27.79
CA ASP A 272 21.70 -5.97 -27.79
C ASP A 272 22.93 -6.90 -27.83
N ARG A 273 24.15 -6.37 -27.71
CA ARG A 273 25.36 -7.18 -27.48
C ARG A 273 25.71 -7.22 -26.01
N LEU A 274 25.70 -8.41 -25.42
CA LEU A 274 26.16 -8.63 -24.07
C LEU A 274 27.69 -8.66 -24.01
N ARG A 275 28.28 -7.82 -23.17
CA ARG A 275 29.68 -7.89 -22.75
C ARG A 275 29.76 -8.08 -21.25
N GLU A 276 30.61 -9.01 -20.84
CA GLU A 276 30.88 -9.27 -19.43
C GLU A 276 32.29 -8.79 -19.08
N TRP A 277 32.39 -7.98 -18.03
CA TRP A 277 33.65 -7.55 -17.45
C TRP A 277 33.75 -8.05 -16.01
N GLN A 278 34.88 -8.68 -15.68
CA GLN A 278 35.23 -8.96 -14.30
C GLN A 278 36.07 -7.80 -13.77
N LEU A 279 35.46 -6.97 -12.92
CA LEU A 279 36.12 -5.80 -12.36
C LEU A 279 36.62 -6.12 -10.94
N ARG A 280 37.83 -5.68 -10.63
CA ARG A 280 38.41 -5.70 -9.29
C ARG A 280 38.04 -4.42 -8.54
N ALA A 281 38.26 -4.42 -7.23
CA ALA A 281 38.08 -3.20 -6.44
C ALA A 281 39.00 -2.08 -6.95
N GLY A 282 38.43 -0.91 -7.23
CA GLY A 282 39.10 0.24 -7.81
C GLY A 282 38.97 0.34 -9.34
N ASP A 283 38.66 -0.75 -10.04
CA ASP A 283 38.47 -0.72 -11.49
C ASP A 283 37.20 0.08 -11.83
N SER A 284 37.26 0.79 -12.95
CA SER A 284 36.14 1.62 -13.42
C SER A 284 35.75 1.28 -14.85
N LEU A 285 34.44 1.30 -15.09
CA LEU A 285 33.82 1.07 -16.38
C LEU A 285 33.12 2.35 -16.82
N SER A 286 33.41 2.79 -18.05
CA SER A 286 32.75 3.93 -18.68
C SER A 286 31.59 3.42 -19.52
N LEU A 287 30.38 3.82 -19.18
CA LEU A 287 29.14 3.45 -19.87
C LEU A 287 28.72 4.57 -20.81
N ARG A 288 28.15 4.20 -21.94
CA ARG A 288 27.64 5.12 -22.97
C ARG A 288 26.13 5.33 -22.78
N PRO A 289 25.58 6.42 -23.35
CA PRO A 289 24.14 6.57 -23.47
C PRO A 289 23.54 5.39 -24.25
N GLY A 290 22.47 4.79 -23.72
CA GLY A 290 21.81 3.61 -24.27
C GLY A 290 22.31 2.27 -23.70
N ASP A 291 23.43 2.26 -22.97
CA ASP A 291 23.93 1.03 -22.35
C ASP A 291 23.06 0.61 -21.17
N ARG A 292 22.85 -0.70 -21.03
CA ARG A 292 22.16 -1.30 -19.88
C ARG A 292 23.12 -2.16 -19.07
N LEU A 293 23.39 -1.75 -17.84
CA LEU A 293 24.25 -2.48 -16.90
C LEU A 293 23.40 -3.39 -16.01
N VAL A 294 23.67 -4.69 -16.04
CA VAL A 294 23.10 -5.70 -15.16
C VAL A 294 24.13 -6.12 -14.14
N LEU A 295 23.73 -6.09 -12.87
CA LEU A 295 24.56 -6.41 -11.73
C LEU A 295 23.83 -7.36 -10.78
N ASP A 296 24.57 -8.32 -10.25
CA ASP A 296 24.05 -9.26 -9.26
C ASP A 296 23.98 -8.62 -7.87
N ALA A 297 23.14 -9.20 -7.00
CA ALA A 297 23.09 -8.82 -5.59
C ALA A 297 24.47 -9.03 -4.93
N GLY A 298 24.83 -8.16 -4.00
CA GLY A 298 26.12 -8.18 -3.31
C GLY A 298 27.23 -7.38 -4.01
N ALA A 299 27.04 -6.97 -5.26
CA ALA A 299 27.99 -6.07 -5.92
C ALA A 299 28.03 -4.70 -5.21
N ARG A 300 29.24 -4.19 -4.96
CA ARG A 300 29.47 -2.90 -4.31
C ARG A 300 30.12 -1.95 -5.30
N LEU A 301 29.53 -0.77 -5.48
CA LEU A 301 29.98 0.19 -6.49
C LEU A 301 29.75 1.64 -6.08
N LYS A 302 30.41 2.51 -6.83
CA LYS A 302 30.36 3.97 -6.70
C LYS A 302 30.08 4.59 -8.06
N PHE A 303 29.23 5.62 -8.06
CA PHE A 303 28.87 6.40 -9.24
C PHE A 303 29.63 7.72 -9.28
N GLU A 304 29.67 8.31 -10.46
CA GLU A 304 30.22 9.64 -10.69
C GLU A 304 29.25 10.73 -10.16
N SER A 305 29.80 11.79 -9.57
CA SER A 305 29.01 12.92 -9.07
C SER A 305 28.45 13.76 -10.22
N GLY A 306 27.33 14.44 -9.98
CA GLY A 306 26.70 15.35 -10.94
C GLY A 306 26.00 14.66 -12.10
N LYS A 307 26.13 13.34 -12.23
CA LYS A 307 25.46 12.53 -13.26
C LYS A 307 24.05 12.13 -12.86
N ARG A 308 23.21 11.87 -13.86
CA ARG A 308 21.83 11.38 -13.71
C ARG A 308 21.79 10.07 -12.94
N VAL A 309 20.81 9.96 -12.06
CA VAL A 309 20.50 8.72 -11.34
C VAL A 309 19.84 7.74 -12.31
N PRO A 310 20.43 6.56 -12.58
CA PRO A 310 19.83 5.58 -13.47
C PRO A 310 18.48 5.08 -12.93
N GLY A 311 17.48 4.95 -13.80
CA GLY A 311 16.12 4.52 -13.45
C GLY A 311 15.26 5.57 -12.71
N ALA A 312 15.81 6.75 -12.41
CA ALA A 312 15.01 7.88 -11.93
C ALA A 312 14.28 8.58 -13.10
N ALA A 313 13.27 9.40 -12.79
CA ALA A 313 12.58 10.19 -13.80
C ALA A 313 13.56 11.11 -14.56
N ALA A 314 13.31 11.30 -15.86
CA ALA A 314 14.21 12.04 -16.75
C ALA A 314 14.43 13.50 -16.32
N SER A 315 13.44 14.11 -15.68
CA SER A 315 13.49 15.44 -15.08
C SER A 315 12.55 15.55 -13.87
N GLY A 316 12.71 16.61 -13.10
CA GLY A 316 11.78 16.98 -12.03
C GLY A 316 10.34 17.14 -12.51
N ILE A 317 10.16 17.71 -13.70
CA ILE A 317 8.83 17.89 -14.31
C ILE A 317 8.20 16.53 -14.61
N THR A 318 8.96 15.60 -15.21
CA THR A 318 8.45 14.25 -15.50
C THR A 318 8.19 13.43 -14.24
N TRP A 319 8.90 13.70 -13.15
CA TRP A 319 8.62 13.10 -11.84
C TRP A 319 7.29 13.60 -11.27
N ALA A 320 7.08 14.93 -11.26
CA ALA A 320 5.90 15.53 -10.68
C ALA A 320 4.63 15.25 -11.52
N ASP A 321 4.76 15.38 -12.83
CA ASP A 321 3.69 15.25 -13.82
C ASP A 321 4.17 14.44 -15.05
N PRO A 322 4.23 13.09 -14.95
CA PRO A 322 4.62 12.23 -16.06
C PRO A 322 3.66 12.40 -17.26
N PRO A 323 4.17 12.44 -18.50
CA PRO A 323 3.34 12.61 -19.69
C PRO A 323 2.36 11.45 -19.90
N GLU A 324 2.68 10.24 -19.42
CA GLU A 324 1.83 9.06 -19.52
C GLU A 324 0.54 9.17 -18.70
N ARG A 325 0.42 10.20 -17.84
CA ARG A 325 -0.74 10.39 -16.96
C ARG A 325 -2.04 10.65 -17.70
N GLY A 326 -1.97 11.34 -18.85
CA GLY A 326 -3.13 11.62 -19.69
C GLY A 326 -3.61 10.43 -20.52
N THR A 327 -2.92 9.29 -20.47
CA THR A 327 -3.28 8.14 -21.32
C THR A 327 -4.46 7.34 -20.75
N ALA A 328 -5.29 6.79 -21.65
CA ALA A 328 -6.42 5.95 -21.27
C ALA A 328 -6.00 4.70 -20.48
N SER A 329 -4.82 4.14 -20.77
CA SER A 329 -4.29 2.97 -20.04
C SER A 329 -3.94 3.30 -18.58
N THR A 330 -3.43 4.51 -18.31
CA THR A 330 -3.23 5.00 -16.93
C THR A 330 -4.56 5.23 -16.23
N ALA A 331 -5.54 5.83 -16.89
CA ALA A 331 -6.87 6.03 -16.31
C ALA A 331 -7.52 4.68 -15.92
N ALA A 332 -7.39 3.65 -16.78
CA ALA A 332 -7.87 2.30 -16.47
C ALA A 332 -7.13 1.68 -15.26
N ARG A 333 -5.81 1.85 -15.17
CA ARG A 333 -5.02 1.39 -14.02
C ARG A 333 -5.42 2.10 -12.71
N ALA A 334 -5.52 3.43 -12.75
CA ALA A 334 -5.99 4.22 -11.61
C ALA A 334 -7.39 3.81 -11.15
N LEU A 335 -8.31 3.55 -12.10
CA LEU A 335 -9.64 3.03 -11.81
C LEU A 335 -9.58 1.64 -11.16
N GLY A 336 -8.70 0.75 -11.62
CA GLY A 336 -8.47 -0.56 -11.01
C GLY A 336 -7.95 -0.50 -9.58
N ALA A 337 -7.00 0.40 -9.32
CA ALA A 337 -6.50 0.69 -7.98
C ALA A 337 -7.61 1.21 -7.07
N MET A 338 -8.34 2.24 -7.52
CA MET A 338 -9.48 2.83 -6.80
C MET A 338 -10.54 1.78 -6.47
N PHE A 339 -10.91 0.97 -7.46
CA PHE A 339 -11.94 -0.06 -7.32
C PHE A 339 -11.51 -1.12 -6.30
N SER A 340 -10.25 -1.56 -6.36
CA SER A 340 -9.70 -2.53 -5.40
C SER A 340 -9.67 -1.94 -3.99
N LEU A 341 -9.23 -0.69 -3.82
CA LEU A 341 -9.18 0.00 -2.53
C LEU A 341 -10.58 0.20 -1.94
N VAL A 342 -11.51 0.76 -2.70
CA VAL A 342 -12.89 1.01 -2.23
C VAL A 342 -13.62 -0.30 -1.95
N GLY A 343 -13.51 -1.29 -2.84
CA GLY A 343 -14.14 -2.60 -2.65
C GLY A 343 -13.55 -3.37 -1.47
N GLY A 344 -12.22 -3.36 -1.32
CA GLY A 344 -11.55 -3.94 -0.16
C GLY A 344 -11.95 -3.25 1.14
N ALA A 345 -12.04 -1.92 1.15
CA ALA A 345 -12.51 -1.17 2.30
C ALA A 345 -13.96 -1.55 2.67
N LEU A 346 -14.87 -1.58 1.70
CA LEU A 346 -16.26 -1.96 1.92
C LEU A 346 -16.42 -3.41 2.42
N ALA A 347 -15.54 -4.31 2.00
CA ALA A 347 -15.60 -5.70 2.40
C ALA A 347 -15.00 -5.97 3.79
N LEU A 348 -13.89 -5.29 4.13
CA LEU A 348 -13.15 -5.51 5.37
C LEU A 348 -13.68 -4.65 6.53
N PHE A 349 -14.05 -3.39 6.27
CA PHE A 349 -14.58 -2.46 7.27
C PHE A 349 -16.10 -2.46 7.26
N ARG A 350 -16.69 -3.62 7.57
CA ARG A 350 -18.14 -3.75 7.71
C ARG A 350 -18.54 -3.12 9.04
N SER A 351 -19.30 -2.03 9.00
CA SER A 351 -19.59 -1.17 10.14
C SER A 351 -19.97 -1.94 11.42
N ARG A 352 -19.02 -2.11 12.36
CA ARG A 352 -19.40 -2.24 13.78
C ARG A 352 -20.08 -0.93 14.12
N ARG A 353 -21.33 -1.01 14.60
CA ARG A 353 -22.23 0.10 14.96
C ARG A 353 -21.48 1.40 15.28
N ALA A 354 -21.86 2.45 14.55
CA ALA A 354 -21.67 3.87 14.81
C ALA A 354 -20.76 4.14 16.03
N ALA A 355 -19.47 4.39 15.78
CA ALA A 355 -18.69 5.18 16.71
C ALA A 355 -19.53 6.43 17.03
N SER A 356 -19.79 6.72 18.30
CA SER A 356 -20.39 7.99 18.68
C SER A 356 -19.59 9.13 18.03
N GLY A 357 -20.29 10.21 17.66
CA GLY A 357 -19.76 11.29 16.83
C GLY A 357 -18.48 11.99 17.32
N GLU A 358 -17.97 11.65 18.51
CA GLU A 358 -16.76 12.23 19.09
C GLU A 358 -15.45 11.57 18.61
N GLY A 359 -15.45 10.27 18.24
CA GLY A 359 -14.20 9.54 17.88
C GLY A 359 -13.88 9.48 16.38
N LEU A 360 -14.89 9.66 15.54
CA LEU A 360 -14.78 9.61 14.08
C LEU A 360 -13.89 10.71 13.47
N PRO A 361 -14.00 12.00 13.86
CA PRO A 361 -13.13 13.04 13.29
C PRO A 361 -11.66 12.80 13.64
N THR A 362 -11.38 12.26 14.84
CA THR A 362 -10.03 11.92 15.29
C THR A 362 -9.43 10.78 14.46
N GLY A 363 -10.20 9.72 14.18
CA GLY A 363 -9.73 8.61 13.34
C GLY A 363 -9.51 8.99 11.88
N ALA A 364 -10.44 9.76 11.31
CA ALA A 364 -10.32 10.26 9.94
C ALA A 364 -9.15 11.26 9.79
N GLY A 365 -8.98 12.16 10.77
CA GLY A 365 -7.85 13.08 10.85
C GLY A 365 -6.52 12.35 10.97
N LEU A 366 -6.43 11.33 11.84
CA LEU A 366 -5.22 10.51 11.99
C LEU A 366 -4.83 9.80 10.69
N MET A 367 -5.81 9.21 9.98
CA MET A 367 -5.55 8.56 8.69
C MET A 367 -5.02 9.57 7.66
N LEU A 368 -5.67 10.73 7.55
CA LEU A 368 -5.22 11.81 6.66
C LEU A 368 -3.78 12.25 7.01
N SER A 369 -3.49 12.45 8.30
CA SER A 369 -2.15 12.82 8.76
C SER A 369 -1.11 11.75 8.39
N LEU A 370 -1.41 10.46 8.57
CA LEU A 370 -0.49 9.38 8.23
C LEU A 370 -0.20 9.31 6.73
N VAL A 371 -1.24 9.44 5.89
CA VAL A 371 -1.08 9.49 4.42
C VAL A 371 -0.25 10.70 4.01
N LEU A 372 -0.48 11.87 4.61
CA LEU A 372 0.28 13.07 4.31
C LEU A 372 1.75 12.94 4.77
N VAL A 373 2.00 12.37 5.94
CA VAL A 373 3.37 12.09 6.43
C VAL A 373 4.09 11.11 5.50
N ALA A 374 3.41 10.06 5.03
CA ALA A 374 3.95 9.13 4.05
C ALA A 374 4.27 9.81 2.71
N ALA A 375 3.38 10.70 2.23
CA ALA A 375 3.63 11.49 1.04
C ALA A 375 4.85 12.40 1.23
N CYS A 376 4.95 13.13 2.35
CA CYS A 376 6.10 13.95 2.71
C CYS A 376 7.41 13.16 2.70
N LEU A 377 7.41 11.94 3.24
CA LEU A 377 8.57 11.06 3.21
C LEU A 377 9.01 10.75 1.76
N GLY A 378 8.07 10.47 0.86
CA GLY A 378 8.35 10.27 -0.57
C GLY A 378 8.91 11.53 -1.26
N ILE A 379 8.38 12.72 -0.93
CA ILE A 379 8.87 14.00 -1.44
C ILE A 379 10.31 14.24 -1.01
N TYR A 380 10.59 14.08 0.29
CA TYR A 380 11.94 14.25 0.81
C TYR A 380 12.92 13.22 0.25
N ALA A 381 12.47 11.99 -0.02
CA ALA A 381 13.29 10.99 -0.70
C ALA A 381 13.67 11.43 -2.12
N ALA A 382 12.73 11.95 -2.92
CA ALA A 382 13.02 12.47 -4.25
C ALA A 382 13.93 13.72 -4.19
N TYR A 383 13.74 14.56 -3.17
CA TYR A 383 14.51 15.79 -2.97
C TYR A 383 15.95 15.55 -2.56
N ALA A 384 16.17 14.75 -1.52
CA ALA A 384 17.48 14.61 -0.88
C ALA A 384 18.27 13.38 -1.38
N ALA A 385 17.58 12.31 -1.80
CA ALA A 385 18.24 11.04 -2.10
C ALA A 385 17.56 10.26 -3.25
N PRO A 386 17.52 10.82 -4.48
CA PRO A 386 16.86 10.18 -5.63
C PRO A 386 17.43 8.80 -6.00
N GLY A 387 18.66 8.49 -5.58
CA GLY A 387 19.30 7.18 -5.80
C GLY A 387 18.97 6.10 -4.77
N LEU A 388 18.02 6.32 -3.85
CA LEU A 388 17.67 5.33 -2.81
C LEU A 388 17.12 4.01 -3.36
N SER A 389 16.45 4.03 -4.52
CA SER A 389 15.86 2.84 -5.16
C SER A 389 16.89 1.90 -5.80
N ILE A 390 18.13 2.35 -6.00
CA ILE A 390 19.14 1.53 -6.67
C ILE A 390 19.50 0.35 -5.76
N GLY A 391 19.27 -0.87 -6.26
CA GLY A 391 19.61 -2.11 -5.55
C GLY A 391 18.76 -2.40 -4.32
N VAL A 392 17.59 -1.75 -4.16
CA VAL A 392 16.66 -1.98 -3.05
C VAL A 392 15.21 -1.99 -3.61
N PRO A 393 14.30 -2.85 -3.11
CA PRO A 393 12.89 -2.80 -3.50
C PRO A 393 12.29 -1.39 -3.31
N PRO A 394 11.50 -0.85 -4.28
CA PRO A 394 11.03 0.54 -4.25
C PRO A 394 10.26 0.91 -2.97
N LEU A 395 9.46 0.00 -2.44
CA LEU A 395 8.69 0.19 -1.21
C LEU A 395 9.59 0.32 0.03
N ALA A 396 10.72 -0.37 0.05
CA ALA A 396 11.67 -0.34 1.16
C ALA A 396 12.66 0.84 1.05
N ALA A 397 13.00 1.27 -0.17
CA ALA A 397 14.00 2.29 -0.45
C ALA A 397 13.76 3.60 0.31
N VAL A 398 12.50 4.03 0.38
CA VAL A 398 12.10 5.30 0.99
C VAL A 398 12.39 5.34 2.51
N PHE A 399 12.38 4.19 3.18
CA PHE A 399 12.67 4.10 4.61
C PHE A 399 14.16 4.26 4.92
N GLY A 400 15.06 4.18 3.93
CA GLY A 400 16.49 4.49 4.09
C GLY A 400 16.79 5.99 4.15
N LEU A 401 15.79 6.85 3.95
CA LEU A 401 15.97 8.30 3.89
C LEU A 401 16.59 8.92 5.16
N PRO A 402 16.20 8.56 6.39
CA PRO A 402 16.77 9.21 7.58
C PRO A 402 18.29 9.01 7.67
N ALA A 403 18.82 7.84 7.29
CA ALA A 403 20.25 7.59 7.23
C ALA A 403 20.95 8.30 6.06
N ALA A 404 20.23 8.64 4.99
CA ALA A 404 20.78 9.38 3.85
C ALA A 404 20.89 10.89 4.13
N VAL A 405 20.00 11.44 4.97
CA VAL A 405 19.95 12.88 5.29
C VAL A 405 20.71 13.20 6.58
N VAL A 406 20.54 12.38 7.63
CA VAL A 406 21.11 12.65 8.94
C VAL A 406 22.43 11.89 9.08
N PRO A 407 23.57 12.58 9.26
CA PRO A 407 24.87 11.94 9.28
C PRO A 407 25.07 11.03 10.50
N GLY A 408 25.90 10.00 10.32
CA GLY A 408 26.44 9.18 11.41
C GLY A 408 25.45 8.21 12.06
N ALA A 409 25.56 8.04 13.38
CA ALA A 409 24.76 7.08 14.12
C ALA A 409 23.28 7.53 14.25
N ALA A 410 23.02 8.83 14.33
CA ALA A 410 21.67 9.36 14.52
C ALA A 410 20.73 8.99 13.37
N GLY A 411 21.17 9.13 12.11
CA GLY A 411 20.35 8.73 10.95
C GLY A 411 20.06 7.23 10.89
N ARG A 412 21.04 6.40 11.28
CA ARG A 412 20.84 4.95 11.42
C ARG A 412 19.81 4.62 12.50
N THR A 413 19.91 5.27 13.67
CA THR A 413 18.94 5.10 14.75
C THR A 413 17.54 5.52 14.32
N LEU A 414 17.38 6.66 13.64
CA LEU A 414 16.08 7.10 13.11
C LEU A 414 15.50 6.12 12.10
N THR A 415 16.35 5.52 11.28
CA THR A 415 15.94 4.48 10.33
C THR A 415 15.44 3.22 11.06
N LEU A 416 16.15 2.79 12.11
CA LEU A 416 15.73 1.67 12.97
C LEU A 416 14.43 1.97 13.73
N VAL A 417 14.26 3.20 14.22
CA VAL A 417 13.01 3.66 14.85
C VAL A 417 11.85 3.60 13.86
N GLY A 418 12.06 4.03 12.61
CA GLY A 418 11.07 3.90 11.54
C GLY A 418 10.69 2.44 11.26
N ALA A 419 11.69 1.55 11.14
CA ALA A 419 11.45 0.13 10.93
C ALA A 419 10.71 -0.53 12.12
N ALA A 420 11.07 -0.16 13.35
CA ALA A 420 10.37 -0.60 14.56
C ALA A 420 8.93 -0.06 14.61
N GLY A 421 8.71 1.19 14.21
CA GLY A 421 7.38 1.80 14.07
C GLY A 421 6.50 1.03 13.09
N LEU A 422 7.02 0.68 11.90
CA LEU A 422 6.31 -0.16 10.93
C LEU A 422 5.99 -1.54 11.50
N LEU A 423 6.91 -2.17 12.22
CA LEU A 423 6.67 -3.46 12.87
C LEU A 423 5.52 -3.34 13.88
N VAL A 424 5.53 -2.32 14.74
CA VAL A 424 4.46 -2.11 15.73
C VAL A 424 3.12 -1.80 15.07
N LEU A 425 3.09 -1.00 13.99
CA LEU A 425 1.90 -0.79 13.17
C LEU A 425 1.39 -2.08 12.53
N PHE A 426 2.29 -2.96 12.08
CA PHE A 426 1.93 -4.28 11.57
C PHE A 426 1.28 -5.14 12.66
N LEU A 427 1.81 -5.13 13.88
CA LEU A 427 1.20 -5.86 15.00
C LEU A 427 -0.21 -5.34 15.30
N ALA A 428 -0.42 -4.02 15.29
CA ALA A 428 -1.74 -3.40 15.44
C ALA A 428 -2.69 -3.75 14.27
N THR A 429 -2.17 -3.83 13.05
CA THR A 429 -2.93 -4.25 11.87
C THR A 429 -3.35 -5.72 12.00
N ALA A 430 -2.43 -6.60 12.41
CA ALA A 430 -2.68 -8.03 12.55
C ALA A 430 -3.76 -8.34 13.59
N THR A 431 -3.74 -7.65 14.74
CA THR A 431 -4.79 -7.77 15.77
C THR A 431 -6.14 -7.26 15.25
N ALA A 432 -6.16 -6.11 14.57
CA ALA A 432 -7.39 -5.55 14.00
C ALA A 432 -8.01 -6.43 12.89
N LEU A 433 -7.18 -7.00 12.01
CA LEU A 433 -7.64 -7.94 10.97
C LEU A 433 -8.15 -9.25 11.58
N SER A 434 -7.55 -9.71 12.67
CA SER A 434 -8.02 -10.89 13.41
C SER A 434 -9.42 -10.67 13.98
N ASP A 435 -9.68 -9.48 14.54
CA ASP A 435 -11.01 -9.11 15.06
C ASP A 435 -12.09 -9.04 13.94
N ILE A 436 -11.68 -8.66 12.73
CA ILE A 436 -12.55 -8.68 11.54
C ILE A 436 -12.86 -10.12 11.15
N LEU A 437 -11.84 -10.98 11.09
CA LEU A 437 -12.00 -12.40 10.75
C LEU A 437 -12.92 -13.11 11.74
N ASP A 438 -12.69 -12.94 13.04
CA ASP A 438 -13.50 -13.54 14.09
C ASP A 438 -14.96 -13.10 14.00
N ALA A 439 -15.21 -11.82 13.73
CA ALA A 439 -16.56 -11.29 13.56
C ALA A 439 -17.25 -11.90 12.33
N THR A 440 -16.54 -12.10 11.22
CA THR A 440 -17.10 -12.75 10.02
C THR A 440 -17.39 -14.23 10.25
N LEU A 441 -16.53 -14.95 10.96
CA LEU A 441 -16.71 -16.36 11.27
C LEU A 441 -17.86 -16.59 12.27
N ALA A 442 -17.96 -15.78 13.31
CA ALA A 442 -19.06 -15.85 14.27
C ALA A 442 -20.43 -15.62 13.60
N GLY A 443 -20.50 -14.69 12.64
CA GLY A 443 -21.72 -14.43 11.86
C GLY A 443 -22.11 -15.57 10.90
N SER A 444 -21.18 -16.44 10.53
CA SER A 444 -21.42 -17.57 9.61
C SER A 444 -22.00 -18.83 10.27
N GLY A 445 -22.23 -18.82 11.60
CA GLY A 445 -22.78 -19.96 12.33
C GLY A 445 -21.85 -21.17 12.44
N ARG A 446 -20.59 -21.05 11.99
CA ARG A 446 -19.59 -22.11 12.10
C ARG A 446 -19.24 -22.34 13.58
N ARG A 447 -19.88 -23.34 14.20
CA ARG A 447 -19.52 -23.85 15.53
C ARG A 447 -18.01 -24.11 15.55
N LYS A 448 -17.31 -23.64 16.60
CA LYS A 448 -15.92 -24.03 16.88
C LYS A 448 -15.84 -25.55 16.80
N SER A 449 -15.25 -26.07 15.72
CA SER A 449 -15.09 -27.50 15.54
C SER A 449 -14.16 -28.02 16.63
N GLY A 450 -14.66 -28.85 17.54
CA GLY A 450 -13.89 -29.54 18.57
C GLY A 450 -12.98 -30.65 18.03
N PHE A 451 -12.42 -30.47 16.82
CA PHE A 451 -11.77 -31.55 16.07
C PHE A 451 -10.28 -31.75 16.40
N LEU A 452 -9.67 -30.93 17.26
CA LEU A 452 -8.24 -31.03 17.60
C LEU A 452 -8.04 -31.02 19.12
N SER A 453 -8.45 -32.11 19.78
CA SER A 453 -8.12 -32.36 21.21
C SER A 453 -6.92 -33.30 21.40
N ILE A 454 -6.14 -33.57 20.34
CA ILE A 454 -4.97 -34.45 20.41
C ILE A 454 -3.71 -33.57 20.32
N GLY A 455 -2.99 -33.45 21.44
CA GLY A 455 -1.77 -32.66 21.54
C GLY A 455 -1.48 -32.14 22.95
N SER A 456 -0.20 -31.80 23.17
CA SER A 456 0.30 -31.20 24.42
C SER A 456 -0.44 -29.90 24.76
N PRO A 457 -0.51 -29.47 26.04
CA PRO A 457 -1.23 -28.27 26.45
C PRO A 457 -0.78 -27.01 25.69
N LEU A 458 0.51 -26.92 25.31
CA LEU A 458 1.09 -25.84 24.52
C LEU A 458 0.56 -25.83 23.08
N VAL A 459 0.44 -27.01 22.45
CA VAL A 459 -0.18 -27.18 21.12
C VAL A 459 -1.69 -26.85 21.18
N ARG A 460 -2.36 -27.21 22.28
CA ARG A 460 -3.79 -26.93 22.50
C ARG A 460 -4.09 -25.44 22.68
N THR A 461 -3.24 -24.69 23.39
CA THR A 461 -3.31 -23.22 23.43
C THR A 461 -2.92 -22.58 22.10
N LEU A 462 -2.00 -23.19 21.33
CA LEU A 462 -1.63 -22.73 19.99
C LEU A 462 -2.73 -22.97 18.92
N LEU A 463 -3.65 -23.92 19.16
CA LEU A 463 -4.72 -24.32 18.22
C LEU A 463 -6.13 -23.93 18.67
N SER A 464 -6.29 -23.24 19.81
CA SER A 464 -7.59 -22.78 20.33
C SER A 464 -8.28 -21.72 19.45
N ASP A 465 -7.57 -21.22 18.43
CA ASP A 465 -8.02 -20.23 17.46
C ASP A 465 -7.42 -20.56 16.08
N PRO A 466 -7.86 -21.68 15.46
CA PRO A 466 -7.17 -22.26 14.31
C PRO A 466 -7.12 -21.36 13.06
N PRO A 467 -8.15 -20.57 12.70
CA PRO A 467 -8.12 -19.88 11.40
C PRO A 467 -7.05 -18.78 11.37
N THR A 468 -6.92 -17.99 12.43
CA THR A 468 -5.99 -16.86 12.48
C THR A 468 -4.54 -17.33 12.55
N VAL A 469 -4.27 -18.41 13.29
CA VAL A 469 -2.92 -19.02 13.35
C VAL A 469 -2.53 -19.62 12.01
N ILE A 470 -3.41 -20.39 11.38
CA ILE A 470 -3.15 -20.96 10.03
C ILE A 470 -2.85 -19.84 9.05
N LEU A 471 -3.60 -18.74 9.13
CA LEU A 471 -3.51 -17.64 8.18
C LEU A 471 -2.21 -16.85 8.36
N VAL A 472 -1.80 -16.53 9.60
CA VAL A 472 -0.48 -15.88 9.86
C VAL A 472 0.68 -16.82 9.48
N LEU A 473 0.59 -18.11 9.77
CA LEU A 473 1.61 -19.10 9.38
C LEU A 473 1.70 -19.24 7.86
N SER A 474 0.56 -19.28 7.17
CA SER A 474 0.52 -19.36 5.70
C SER A 474 1.10 -18.10 5.06
N ALA A 475 0.79 -16.91 5.60
CA ALA A 475 1.39 -15.65 5.16
C ALA A 475 2.90 -15.63 5.40
N GLY A 476 3.38 -16.14 6.55
CA GLY A 476 4.80 -16.28 6.85
C GLY A 476 5.52 -17.24 5.89
N ALA A 477 4.90 -18.37 5.56
CA ALA A 477 5.42 -19.32 4.57
C ALA A 477 5.47 -18.71 3.17
N ALA A 478 4.44 -17.94 2.78
CA ALA A 478 4.35 -17.32 1.46
C ALA A 478 5.48 -16.31 1.18
N VAL A 479 6.14 -15.75 2.21
CA VAL A 479 7.31 -14.86 2.04
C VAL A 479 8.49 -15.53 1.32
N VAL A 480 8.54 -16.87 1.29
CA VAL A 480 9.57 -17.61 0.54
C VAL A 480 9.49 -17.32 -0.96
N TRP A 481 8.29 -17.00 -1.47
CA TRP A 481 8.08 -16.64 -2.86
C TRP A 481 8.36 -15.14 -3.06
N PRO A 482 9.35 -14.77 -3.89
CA PRO A 482 9.61 -13.38 -4.20
C PRO A 482 8.48 -12.84 -5.08
N ASP A 483 7.71 -11.89 -4.56
CA ASP A 483 6.71 -11.16 -5.34
C ASP A 483 6.64 -9.71 -4.85
N ASP A 484 6.01 -8.86 -5.66
CA ASP A 484 5.84 -7.44 -5.38
C ASP A 484 4.76 -7.24 -4.32
N ALA A 485 5.14 -6.73 -3.15
CA ALA A 485 4.25 -6.54 -2.01
C ALA A 485 3.05 -5.63 -2.33
N SER A 486 3.19 -4.67 -3.26
CA SER A 486 2.06 -3.84 -3.69
C SER A 486 1.02 -4.64 -4.47
N ARG A 487 1.47 -5.55 -5.35
CA ARG A 487 0.57 -6.43 -6.11
C ARG A 487 -0.18 -7.39 -5.19
N ILE A 488 0.50 -7.96 -4.20
CA ILE A 488 -0.13 -8.83 -3.20
C ILE A 488 -1.23 -8.07 -2.43
N LEU A 489 -0.97 -6.81 -2.03
CA LEU A 489 -1.97 -5.95 -1.38
C LEU A 489 -3.20 -5.75 -2.27
N PHE A 490 -3.01 -5.29 -3.51
CA PHE A 490 -4.11 -5.04 -4.43
C PHE A 490 -4.84 -6.33 -4.81
N ALA A 491 -4.15 -7.47 -4.85
CA ALA A 491 -4.77 -8.77 -5.04
C ALA A 491 -5.72 -9.11 -3.87
N GLY A 492 -5.28 -8.91 -2.62
CA GLY A 492 -6.11 -9.11 -1.44
C GLY A 492 -7.36 -8.22 -1.43
N LEU A 493 -7.19 -6.92 -1.72
CA LEU A 493 -8.30 -5.97 -1.73
C LEU A 493 -9.25 -6.22 -2.92
N GLY A 494 -8.71 -6.50 -4.10
CA GLY A 494 -9.47 -6.79 -5.31
C GLY A 494 -10.27 -8.10 -5.24
N LEU A 495 -9.75 -9.11 -4.54
CA LEU A 495 -10.46 -10.37 -4.32
C LEU A 495 -11.77 -10.14 -3.59
N THR A 496 -11.76 -9.34 -2.52
CA THR A 496 -12.98 -9.05 -1.75
C THR A 496 -13.91 -8.09 -2.47
N ALA A 497 -13.37 -7.15 -3.25
CA ALA A 497 -14.17 -6.29 -4.14
C ALA A 497 -15.01 -7.12 -5.13
N SER A 498 -14.38 -8.09 -5.79
CA SER A 498 -15.02 -8.94 -6.81
C SER A 498 -15.94 -10.02 -6.22
N THR A 499 -15.59 -10.60 -5.07
CA THR A 499 -16.34 -11.73 -4.48
C THR A 499 -17.46 -11.31 -3.54
N ILE A 500 -17.29 -10.19 -2.82
CA ILE A 500 -18.21 -9.79 -1.75
C ILE A 500 -19.01 -8.55 -2.15
N VAL A 501 -18.33 -7.52 -2.66
CA VAL A 501 -18.97 -6.21 -2.90
C VAL A 501 -19.78 -6.24 -4.19
N ALA A 502 -19.20 -6.68 -5.30
CA ALA A 502 -19.88 -6.66 -6.59
C ALA A 502 -21.19 -7.48 -6.63
N PRO A 503 -21.25 -8.74 -6.14
CA PRO A 503 -22.50 -9.49 -6.10
C PRO A 503 -23.57 -8.85 -5.19
N ARG A 504 -23.15 -8.15 -4.13
CA ARG A 504 -24.09 -7.42 -3.27
C ARG A 504 -24.72 -6.21 -3.95
N LEU A 505 -23.96 -5.52 -4.80
CA LEU A 505 -24.47 -4.38 -5.57
C LEU A 505 -25.41 -4.83 -6.70
N ALA A 506 -25.41 -6.11 -7.05
CA ALA A 506 -26.31 -6.67 -8.06
C ALA A 506 -27.72 -6.87 -7.51
N GLY A 507 -27.88 -7.42 -6.30
CA GLY A 507 -29.20 -7.75 -5.77
C GLY A 507 -29.20 -8.44 -4.41
N ASP A 508 -30.40 -8.74 -3.93
CA ASP A 508 -30.62 -9.26 -2.58
C ASP A 508 -30.84 -10.77 -2.50
N GLY A 509 -31.12 -11.42 -3.64
CA GLY A 509 -31.32 -12.87 -3.72
C GLY A 509 -30.12 -13.70 -3.23
N ARG A 510 -30.37 -14.67 -2.35
CA ARG A 510 -29.35 -15.58 -1.79
C ARG A 510 -28.54 -16.31 -2.87
N TRP A 511 -29.23 -16.94 -3.81
CA TRP A 511 -28.60 -17.73 -4.88
C TRP A 511 -27.85 -16.86 -5.88
N ALA A 512 -28.42 -15.70 -6.22
CA ALA A 512 -27.77 -14.69 -7.06
C ALA A 512 -26.42 -14.25 -6.46
N ARG A 513 -26.39 -13.92 -5.16
CA ARG A 513 -25.17 -13.55 -4.45
C ARG A 513 -24.14 -14.69 -4.39
N LEU A 514 -24.59 -15.93 -4.15
CA LEU A 514 -23.69 -17.09 -4.08
C LEU A 514 -23.01 -17.34 -5.44
N VAL A 515 -23.80 -17.38 -6.52
CA VAL A 515 -23.29 -17.57 -7.89
C VAL A 515 -22.37 -16.42 -8.26
N GLY A 516 -22.78 -15.16 -8.01
CA GLY A 516 -21.94 -13.99 -8.24
C GLY A 516 -20.60 -14.07 -7.50
N SER A 517 -20.61 -14.47 -6.21
CA SER A 517 -19.38 -14.63 -5.42
C SER A 517 -18.46 -15.72 -5.97
N LEU A 518 -18.99 -16.86 -6.41
CA LEU A 518 -18.20 -17.93 -7.03
C LEU A 518 -17.59 -17.48 -8.35
N VAL A 519 -18.40 -16.87 -9.24
CA VAL A 519 -17.93 -16.34 -10.53
C VAL A 519 -16.85 -15.29 -10.30
N GLY A 520 -17.06 -14.35 -9.37
CA GLY A 520 -16.07 -13.36 -9.01
C GLY A 520 -14.76 -13.98 -8.52
N MET A 521 -14.83 -15.00 -7.67
CA MET A 521 -13.64 -15.67 -7.13
C MET A 521 -12.86 -16.39 -8.23
N ILE A 522 -13.55 -17.15 -9.08
CA ILE A 522 -12.94 -17.92 -10.16
C ILE A 522 -12.34 -16.99 -11.21
N ALA A 523 -13.08 -15.97 -11.65
CA ALA A 523 -12.59 -15.00 -12.61
C ALA A 523 -11.38 -14.23 -12.08
N PHE A 524 -11.41 -13.85 -10.80
CA PHE A 524 -10.29 -13.17 -10.15
C PHE A 524 -9.04 -14.06 -10.14
N ALA A 525 -9.17 -15.31 -9.70
CA ALA A 525 -8.07 -16.28 -9.66
C ALA A 525 -7.52 -16.56 -11.07
N ALA A 526 -8.38 -16.69 -12.07
CA ALA A 526 -7.97 -16.91 -13.45
C ALA A 526 -7.13 -15.75 -13.99
N VAL A 527 -7.58 -14.51 -13.79
CA VAL A 527 -6.84 -13.32 -14.24
C VAL A 527 -5.54 -13.15 -13.44
N ALA A 528 -5.56 -13.36 -12.13
CA ALA A 528 -4.38 -13.24 -11.27
C ALA A 528 -3.30 -14.30 -11.56
N LEU A 529 -3.67 -15.49 -12.04
CA LEU A 529 -2.71 -16.57 -12.35
C LEU A 529 -2.24 -16.53 -13.81
N TYR A 530 -3.15 -16.27 -14.75
CA TYR A 530 -2.87 -16.40 -16.18
C TYR A 530 -2.72 -15.07 -16.91
N GLY A 531 -3.01 -13.94 -16.26
CA GLY A 531 -3.05 -12.65 -16.95
C GLY A 531 -1.69 -12.16 -17.47
N ARG A 532 -0.57 -12.73 -17.02
CA ARG A 532 0.76 -12.50 -17.62
C ARG A 532 0.86 -12.90 -19.09
N HIS A 533 -0.06 -13.76 -19.56
CA HIS A 533 -0.15 -14.20 -20.95
C HIS A 533 -1.12 -13.36 -21.78
N LEU A 534 -1.79 -12.36 -21.18
CA LEU A 534 -2.69 -11.48 -21.91
C LEU A 534 -1.92 -10.49 -22.80
N PRO A 535 -2.54 -10.02 -23.89
CA PRO A 535 -1.94 -9.00 -24.75
C PRO A 535 -1.65 -7.70 -23.97
N GLY A 536 -0.65 -6.94 -24.40
CA GLY A 536 -0.21 -5.72 -23.72
C GLY A 536 -1.30 -4.65 -23.51
N TRP A 537 -2.32 -4.59 -24.37
CA TRP A 537 -3.46 -3.68 -24.19
C TRP A 537 -4.33 -4.01 -22.97
N ALA A 538 -4.30 -5.27 -22.51
CA ALA A 538 -5.00 -5.73 -21.31
C ALA A 538 -4.17 -5.57 -20.02
N GLY A 539 -3.05 -4.83 -20.08
CA GLY A 539 -2.14 -4.65 -18.94
C GLY A 539 -2.82 -4.15 -17.67
N ALA A 540 -3.84 -3.29 -17.78
CA ALA A 540 -4.60 -2.81 -16.62
C ALA A 540 -5.38 -3.92 -15.90
N VAL A 541 -5.93 -4.88 -16.66
CA VAL A 541 -6.69 -6.02 -16.12
C VAL A 541 -5.76 -7.01 -15.43
N TRP A 542 -4.57 -7.23 -15.97
CA TRP A 542 -3.54 -8.04 -15.31
C TRP A 542 -3.06 -7.39 -14.00
N THR A 543 -2.77 -6.08 -14.02
CA THR A 543 -2.31 -5.36 -12.82
C THR A 543 -3.40 -5.30 -11.75
N TYR A 544 -4.66 -5.14 -12.13
CA TYR A 544 -5.81 -5.08 -11.23
C TYR A 544 -6.92 -6.06 -11.67
N PRO A 545 -6.83 -7.36 -11.28
CA PRO A 545 -7.78 -8.39 -11.71
C PRO A 545 -9.24 -8.10 -11.38
N ALA A 546 -9.48 -7.28 -10.35
CA ALA A 546 -10.82 -6.85 -9.95
C ALA A 546 -11.59 -6.12 -11.05
N LEU A 547 -10.89 -5.45 -11.98
CA LEU A 547 -11.51 -4.74 -13.12
C LEU A 547 -12.32 -5.66 -14.02
N ALA A 548 -11.89 -6.91 -14.21
CA ALA A 548 -12.61 -7.90 -15.00
C ALA A 548 -13.52 -8.77 -14.13
N ALA A 549 -13.02 -9.21 -12.96
CA ALA A 549 -13.74 -10.15 -12.12
C ALA A 549 -15.02 -9.56 -11.50
N ALA A 550 -15.01 -8.29 -11.10
CA ALA A 550 -16.17 -7.69 -10.43
C ALA A 550 -17.38 -7.45 -11.37
N PRO A 551 -17.22 -6.93 -12.60
CA PRO A 551 -18.32 -6.88 -13.56
C PRO A 551 -18.92 -8.25 -13.85
N LEU A 552 -18.08 -9.29 -14.02
CA LEU A 552 -18.54 -10.67 -14.24
C LEU A 552 -19.34 -11.21 -13.04
N ALA A 553 -18.87 -10.93 -11.83
CA ALA A 553 -19.58 -11.31 -10.60
C ALA A 553 -20.95 -10.62 -10.50
N TRP A 554 -21.01 -9.34 -10.86
CA TRP A 554 -22.24 -8.54 -10.85
C TRP A 554 -23.24 -9.02 -11.91
N THR A 555 -22.80 -9.26 -13.15
CA THR A 555 -23.68 -9.73 -14.23
C THR A 555 -24.23 -11.12 -13.94
N ALA A 556 -23.39 -12.04 -13.45
CA ALA A 556 -23.84 -13.38 -13.06
C ALA A 556 -24.93 -13.31 -11.97
N SER A 557 -24.75 -12.46 -10.96
CA SER A 557 -25.76 -12.26 -9.92
C SER A 557 -27.07 -11.69 -10.49
N ARG A 558 -27.00 -10.68 -11.37
CA ARG A 558 -28.20 -10.09 -12.02
C ARG A 558 -28.97 -11.08 -12.89
N ILE A 559 -28.27 -11.96 -13.61
CA ILE A 559 -28.91 -12.96 -14.46
C ILE A 559 -29.72 -13.94 -13.60
N ILE A 560 -29.13 -14.45 -12.53
CA ILE A 560 -29.78 -15.40 -11.63
C ILE A 560 -30.97 -14.77 -10.90
N GLU A 561 -30.86 -13.51 -10.47
CA GLU A 561 -31.95 -12.78 -9.83
C GLU A 561 -33.18 -12.68 -10.74
N ARG A 562 -32.98 -12.40 -12.04
CA ARG A 562 -34.07 -12.30 -13.03
C ARG A 562 -34.75 -13.62 -13.40
N HIS A 563 -34.09 -14.76 -13.16
CA HIS A 563 -34.64 -16.09 -13.47
C HIS A 563 -35.21 -16.80 -12.23
N GLY A 564 -35.07 -16.18 -11.04
CA GLY A 564 -35.60 -16.68 -9.78
C GLY A 564 -36.89 -15.98 -9.33
N GLU A 565 -37.32 -14.93 -10.04
CA GLU A 565 -38.68 -14.38 -10.06
C GLU A 565 -39.50 -15.10 -11.13
#